data_AF-A0AAV8VA83-F1
#
_entry.id   AF-A0AAV8VA83-F1
#
_cell.length_a   1.000
_cell.length_b   1.000
_cell.length_c   1.000
_cell.angle_alpha   90.00
_cell.angle_beta   90.00
_cell.angle_gamma   90.00
#
_symmetry.space_group_name_H-M   'P 1'
#
loop_
_entity.id
_entity.type
_entity.pdbx_description
1 polymer ?
#
loop_
_entity_poly.entity_id
_entity_poly.type
_entity_poly.pdbx_seq_one_letter_code
_entity_poly.pdbx_strand_id
1 'polypeptide(L)'
;MEESLKQLMEMLSAMKASQEQMKEEMKRGQEEIKTGQEEMKVSQEEMKEDMKRGQEEMKVSQEEMKENMKKSQRSQEEMRRAQEELKQKLEAKLQEMKSTIEDSNTKLELKFKEFEEVVEEEINQVKEEVKAVEGELSHMKEDKKEINKKIEELETTVRQLSTMGVIKTEGTVTTPSKVKVPTYDGKASWNTYLRQFEAVVRNWREEDKATSLIAALRGEALEVLRTITEASPNYATLTSASERRYGDAHLQHVYQAQLREQKTTI
;
A
#
# COMPACT_ATOMS: atom_id res chain seq x y z
N MET A 1 -30.70 140.99 -33.01
CA MET A 1 -29.55 141.09 -32.08
C MET A 1 -29.65 140.08 -30.95
N GLU A 2 -30.82 139.89 -30.34
CA GLU A 2 -31.01 138.98 -29.19
C GLU A 2 -30.84 137.49 -29.54
N GLU A 3 -31.27 137.08 -30.73
CA GLU A 3 -31.22 135.68 -31.21
C GLU A 3 -29.79 135.20 -31.52
N SER A 4 -28.94 136.10 -32.05
CA SER A 4 -27.52 135.85 -32.30
C SER A 4 -26.70 135.71 -31.01
N LEU A 5 -27.09 136.42 -29.95
CA LEU A 5 -26.43 136.39 -28.64
C LEU A 5 -26.79 135.10 -27.88
N LYS A 6 -28.02 134.62 -28.03
CA LYS A 6 -28.47 133.32 -27.52
C LYS A 6 -27.74 132.14 -28.18
N GLN A 7 -27.55 132.19 -29.51
CA GLN A 7 -26.72 131.23 -30.25
C GLN A 7 -25.26 131.20 -29.78
N LEU A 8 -24.65 132.37 -29.52
CA LEU A 8 -23.28 132.47 -29.01
C LEU A 8 -23.16 131.85 -27.61
N MET A 9 -24.15 132.07 -26.73
CA MET A 9 -24.19 131.53 -25.37
C MET A 9 -24.39 130.01 -25.36
N GLU A 10 -25.22 129.47 -26.26
CA GLU A 10 -25.36 128.03 -26.50
C GLU A 10 -24.05 127.40 -27.01
N MET A 11 -23.35 128.05 -27.95
CA MET A 11 -22.06 127.58 -28.46
C MET A 11 -20.98 127.57 -27.37
N LEU A 12 -20.93 128.58 -26.50
CA LEU A 12 -20.02 128.62 -25.35
C LEU A 12 -20.35 127.54 -24.31
N SER A 13 -21.63 127.30 -24.03
CA SER A 13 -22.07 126.22 -23.14
C SER A 13 -21.72 124.85 -23.71
N ALA A 14 -21.96 124.63 -25.01
CA ALA A 14 -21.60 123.40 -25.71
C ALA A 14 -20.07 123.19 -25.76
N MET A 15 -19.29 124.26 -25.95
CA MET A 15 -17.83 124.20 -25.92
C MET A 15 -17.31 123.84 -24.53
N LYS A 16 -17.89 124.42 -23.47
CA LYS A 16 -17.53 124.08 -22.08
C LYS A 16 -17.91 122.64 -21.73
N ALA A 17 -19.09 122.18 -22.17
CA ALA A 17 -19.51 120.79 -22.01
C ALA A 17 -18.59 119.83 -22.78
N SER A 18 -18.22 120.16 -24.02
CA SER A 18 -17.27 119.39 -24.82
C SER A 18 -15.86 119.35 -24.19
N GLN A 19 -15.39 120.47 -23.63
CA GLN A 19 -14.11 120.53 -22.93
C GLN A 19 -14.11 119.68 -21.65
N GLU A 20 -15.22 119.68 -20.90
CA GLU A 20 -15.35 118.89 -19.69
C GLU A 20 -15.49 117.39 -20.01
N GLN A 21 -16.25 117.04 -21.04
CA GLN A 21 -16.31 115.69 -21.59
C GLN A 21 -14.92 115.21 -22.04
N MET A 22 -14.15 116.07 -22.71
CA MET A 22 -12.77 115.74 -23.13
C MET A 22 -11.85 115.46 -21.93
N LYS A 23 -11.96 116.23 -20.84
CA LYS A 23 -11.20 115.97 -19.61
C LYS A 23 -11.63 114.67 -18.92
N GLU A 24 -12.92 114.38 -18.92
CA GLU A 24 -13.48 113.17 -18.33
C GLU A 24 -13.06 111.92 -19.13
N GLU A 25 -13.12 111.99 -20.46
CA GLU A 25 -12.58 110.94 -21.35
C GLU A 25 -11.07 110.76 -21.17
N MET A 26 -10.32 111.85 -20.99
CA MET A 26 -8.88 111.78 -20.70
C MET A 26 -8.60 111.10 -19.34
N LYS A 27 -9.37 111.41 -18.29
CA LYS A 27 -9.24 110.76 -16.99
C LYS A 27 -9.58 109.27 -17.08
N ARG A 28 -10.69 108.93 -17.73
CA ARG A 28 -11.11 107.54 -17.95
C ARG A 28 -10.04 106.77 -18.73
N GLY A 29 -9.49 107.36 -19.80
CA GLY A 29 -8.40 106.74 -20.56
C GLY A 29 -7.13 106.53 -19.73
N GLN A 30 -6.79 107.45 -18.82
CA GLN A 30 -5.67 107.25 -17.89
C GLN A 30 -5.93 106.17 -16.85
N GLU A 31 -7.16 106.06 -16.34
CA GLU A 31 -7.58 104.99 -15.43
C GLU A 31 -7.54 103.63 -16.13
N GLU A 32 -8.07 103.51 -17.34
CA GLU A 32 -8.00 102.29 -18.15
C GLU A 32 -6.54 101.88 -18.42
N ILE A 33 -5.65 102.83 -18.71
CA ILE A 33 -4.21 102.55 -18.89
C ILE A 33 -3.59 102.03 -17.59
N LYS A 34 -3.92 102.62 -16.43
CA LYS A 34 -3.42 102.14 -15.12
C LYS A 34 -3.93 100.74 -14.82
N THR A 35 -5.22 100.51 -14.99
CA THR A 35 -5.83 99.20 -14.78
C THR A 35 -5.20 98.16 -15.71
N GLY A 36 -5.03 98.46 -17.00
CA GLY A 36 -4.36 97.56 -17.94
C GLY A 36 -2.89 97.30 -17.59
N GLN A 37 -2.17 98.27 -17.02
CA GLN A 37 -0.80 98.08 -16.52
C GLN A 37 -0.75 97.21 -15.26
N GLU A 38 -1.70 97.36 -14.35
CA GLU A 38 -1.83 96.52 -13.15
C GLU A 38 -2.19 95.07 -13.53
N GLU A 39 -3.17 94.87 -14.40
CA GLU A 39 -3.52 93.55 -14.93
C GLU A 39 -2.33 92.89 -15.63
N MET A 40 -1.56 93.65 -16.41
CA MET A 40 -0.34 93.14 -17.05
C MET A 40 0.72 92.71 -16.03
N LYS A 41 0.90 93.45 -14.93
CA LYS A 41 1.82 93.05 -13.85
C LYS A 41 1.36 91.79 -13.16
N VAL A 42 0.08 91.71 -12.80
CA VAL A 42 -0.52 90.52 -12.18
C VAL A 42 -0.35 89.32 -13.10
N SER A 43 -0.67 89.44 -14.39
CA SER A 43 -0.50 88.36 -15.37
C SER A 43 0.97 87.92 -15.53
N GLN A 44 1.93 88.86 -15.48
CA GLN A 44 3.36 88.51 -15.51
C GLN A 44 3.83 87.82 -14.21
N GLU A 45 3.29 88.20 -13.06
CA GLU A 45 3.58 87.55 -11.79
C GLU A 45 2.99 86.14 -11.72
N GLU A 46 1.73 85.96 -12.12
CA GLU A 46 1.07 84.66 -12.26
C GLU A 46 1.86 83.73 -13.19
N MET A 47 2.30 84.23 -14.36
CA MET A 47 3.12 83.44 -15.29
C MET A 47 4.45 82.99 -14.67
N LYS A 48 5.09 83.83 -13.84
CA LYS A 48 6.34 83.48 -13.14
C LYS A 48 6.08 82.45 -12.04
N GLU A 49 4.98 82.58 -11.30
CA GLU A 49 4.60 81.60 -10.28
C GLU A 49 4.25 80.25 -10.90
N ASP A 50 3.48 80.23 -11.98
CA ASP A 50 3.16 79.02 -12.73
C ASP A 50 4.42 78.32 -13.26
N MET A 51 5.39 79.10 -13.78
CA MET A 51 6.67 78.56 -14.21
C MET A 51 7.46 77.95 -13.04
N LYS A 52 7.48 78.60 -11.87
CA LYS A 52 8.13 78.06 -10.67
C LYS A 52 7.45 76.79 -10.19
N ARG A 53 6.12 76.78 -10.11
CA ARG A 53 5.33 75.61 -9.72
C ARG A 53 5.57 74.43 -10.65
N GLY A 54 5.56 74.66 -11.97
CA GLY A 54 5.88 73.62 -12.95
C GLY A 54 7.31 73.07 -12.83
N GLN A 55 8.29 73.91 -12.50
CA GLN A 55 9.66 73.46 -12.22
C GLN A 55 9.77 72.64 -10.94
N GLU A 56 9.05 73.03 -9.88
CA GLU A 56 9.00 72.30 -8.61
C GLU A 56 8.32 70.94 -8.79
N GLU A 57 7.17 70.88 -9.46
CA GLU A 57 6.48 69.63 -9.79
C GLU A 57 7.38 68.69 -10.61
N MET A 58 8.13 69.22 -11.58
CA MET A 58 9.08 68.43 -12.36
C MET A 58 10.22 67.86 -11.50
N LYS A 59 10.74 68.63 -10.53
CA LYS A 59 11.76 68.14 -9.60
C LYS A 59 11.21 67.03 -8.71
N VAL A 60 10.02 67.23 -8.13
CA VAL A 60 9.36 66.22 -7.29
C VAL A 60 9.14 64.94 -8.09
N SER A 61 8.59 65.04 -9.31
CA SER A 61 8.38 63.87 -10.18
C SER A 61 9.69 63.16 -10.53
N GLN A 62 10.78 63.90 -10.76
CA GLN A 62 12.09 63.31 -11.01
C GLN A 62 12.67 62.60 -9.77
N GLU A 63 12.45 63.14 -8.58
CA GLU A 63 12.86 62.51 -7.31
C GLU A 63 12.06 61.24 -7.02
N GLU A 64 10.74 61.27 -7.22
CA GLU A 64 9.87 60.09 -7.10
C GLU A 64 10.29 58.98 -8.06
N MET A 65 10.63 59.32 -9.32
CA MET A 65 11.15 58.35 -10.29
C MET A 65 12.47 57.72 -9.83
N LYS A 66 13.39 58.53 -9.29
CA LYS A 66 14.66 58.03 -8.73
C LYS A 66 14.44 57.13 -7.52
N GLU A 67 13.49 57.49 -6.65
CA GLU A 67 13.15 56.68 -5.48
C GLU A 67 12.54 55.34 -5.89
N ASN A 68 11.60 55.34 -6.83
CA ASN A 68 10.99 54.12 -7.37
C ASN A 68 12.03 53.22 -8.05
N MET A 69 12.97 53.79 -8.80
CA MET A 69 14.10 53.02 -9.36
C MET A 69 14.94 52.37 -8.27
N LYS A 70 15.27 53.09 -7.19
CA LYS A 70 16.01 52.53 -6.05
C LYS A 70 15.22 51.43 -5.34
N LYS A 71 13.92 51.60 -5.13
CA LYS A 71 13.04 50.57 -4.55
C LYS A 71 13.00 49.31 -5.44
N SER A 72 12.86 49.49 -6.75
CA SER A 72 12.89 48.38 -7.72
C SER A 72 14.23 47.64 -7.71
N GLN A 73 15.35 48.35 -7.65
CA GLN A 73 16.67 47.73 -7.56
C GLN A 73 16.85 46.93 -6.26
N ARG A 74 16.43 47.48 -5.12
CA ARG A 74 16.47 46.78 -3.83
C ARG A 74 15.63 45.51 -3.87
N SER A 75 14.40 45.59 -4.39
CA SER A 75 13.52 44.44 -4.53
C SER A 75 14.12 43.36 -5.45
N GLN A 76 14.76 43.75 -6.55
CA GLN A 76 15.45 42.82 -7.44
C GLN A 76 16.65 42.14 -6.76
N GLU A 77 17.41 42.88 -5.96
CA GLU A 77 18.55 42.33 -5.22
C GLU A 77 18.11 41.38 -4.10
N GLU A 78 17.03 41.71 -3.37
CA GLU A 78 16.42 40.82 -2.39
C GLU A 78 15.95 39.52 -3.03
N MET A 79 15.28 39.59 -4.19
CA MET A 79 14.89 38.40 -4.96
C MET A 79 16.11 37.56 -5.36
N ARG A 80 17.20 38.21 -5.78
CA ARG A 80 18.44 37.51 -6.14
C ARG A 80 19.07 36.81 -4.94
N ARG A 81 19.07 37.45 -3.77
CA ARG A 81 19.56 36.84 -2.51
C ARG A 81 18.69 35.66 -2.09
N ALA A 82 17.37 35.81 -2.13
CA ALA A 82 16.44 34.72 -1.82
C ALA A 82 16.62 33.53 -2.75
N GLN A 83 16.83 33.78 -4.05
CA GLN A 83 17.10 32.72 -5.04
C GLN A 83 18.42 31.99 -4.76
N GLU A 84 19.47 32.71 -4.37
CA GLU A 84 20.76 32.14 -4.02
C GLU A 84 20.68 31.32 -2.72
N GLU A 85 19.99 31.81 -1.69
CA GLU A 85 19.76 31.06 -0.45
C GLU A 85 18.96 29.77 -0.70
N LEU A 86 17.93 29.83 -1.55
CA LEU A 86 17.16 28.65 -1.94
C LEU A 86 18.07 27.62 -2.62
N LYS A 87 18.93 28.07 -3.56
CA LYS A 87 19.87 27.23 -4.28
C LYS A 87 20.86 26.56 -3.32
N GLN A 88 21.45 27.31 -2.39
CA GLN A 88 22.38 26.77 -1.39
C GLN A 88 21.70 25.77 -0.47
N LYS A 89 20.48 26.04 -0.01
CA LYS A 89 19.70 25.08 0.81
C LYS A 89 19.40 23.79 0.03
N LEU A 90 19.09 23.91 -1.26
CA LEU A 90 18.81 22.75 -2.12
C LEU A 90 20.09 21.92 -2.34
N GLU A 91 21.22 22.56 -2.63
CA GLU A 91 22.53 21.89 -2.76
C GLU A 91 22.94 21.20 -1.46
N ALA A 92 22.77 21.85 -0.31
CA ALA A 92 23.06 21.25 1.00
C ALA A 92 22.21 20.00 1.26
N LYS A 93 20.90 20.07 0.99
CA LYS A 93 20.01 18.90 1.12
C LYS A 93 20.36 17.77 0.16
N LEU A 94 20.76 18.08 -1.08
CA LEU A 94 21.21 17.06 -2.03
C LEU A 94 22.48 16.35 -1.55
N GLN A 95 23.43 17.08 -0.96
CA GLN A 95 24.66 16.50 -0.40
C GLN A 95 24.36 15.62 0.82
N GLU A 96 23.50 16.07 1.73
CA GLU A 96 23.07 15.29 2.90
C GLU A 96 22.38 13.98 2.48
N MET A 97 21.46 14.07 1.51
CA MET A 97 20.79 12.90 0.97
C MET A 97 21.78 11.93 0.30
N LYS A 98 22.73 12.45 -0.47
CA LYS A 98 23.78 11.64 -1.11
C LYS A 98 24.62 10.90 -0.07
N SER A 99 25.06 11.59 0.97
CA SER A 99 25.83 10.98 2.06
C SER A 99 25.03 9.90 2.80
N THR A 100 23.74 10.13 3.03
CA THR A 100 22.85 9.15 3.68
C THR A 100 22.67 7.89 2.83
N ILE A 101 22.55 8.05 1.51
CA ILE A 101 22.45 6.93 0.57
C ILE A 101 23.76 6.14 0.53
N GLU A 102 24.90 6.83 0.49
CA GLU A 102 26.22 6.19 0.53
C GLU A 102 26.43 5.37 1.81
N ASP A 103 26.10 5.92 2.99
CA ASP A 103 26.18 5.20 4.27
C ASP A 103 25.22 4.00 4.35
N SER A 104 24.01 4.15 3.81
CA SER A 104 23.04 3.05 3.75
C SER A 104 23.53 1.92 2.83
N ASN A 105 24.14 2.26 1.69
CA ASN A 105 24.68 1.29 0.75
C ASN A 105 25.86 0.52 1.35
N THR A 106 26.82 1.21 1.99
CA THR A 106 27.95 0.53 2.64
C THR A 106 27.47 -0.41 3.75
N LYS A 107 26.47 0.00 4.53
CA LYS A 107 25.86 -0.86 5.56
C LYS A 107 25.15 -2.07 4.96
N LEU A 108 24.46 -1.91 3.83
CA LEU A 108 23.84 -3.03 3.12
C LEU A 108 24.89 -4.01 2.58
N GLU A 109 25.98 -3.50 1.98
CA GLU A 109 27.08 -4.34 1.51
C GLU A 109 27.72 -5.15 2.64
N LEU A 110 27.92 -4.54 3.82
CA LEU A 110 28.43 -5.26 4.99
C LEU A 110 27.47 -6.37 5.44
N LYS A 111 26.17 -6.07 5.54
CA LYS A 111 25.17 -7.07 5.90
C LYS A 111 25.06 -8.21 4.88
N PHE A 112 25.25 -7.92 3.59
CA PHE A 112 25.27 -8.96 2.57
C PHE A 112 26.48 -9.88 2.74
N LYS A 113 27.67 -9.33 3.01
CA LYS A 113 28.86 -10.14 3.29
C LYS A 113 28.70 -11.00 4.54
N GLU A 114 28.16 -10.44 5.61
CA GLU A 114 27.86 -11.19 6.84
C GLU A 114 26.87 -12.34 6.57
N PHE A 115 25.84 -12.09 5.75
CA PHE A 115 24.88 -13.12 5.36
C PHE A 115 25.52 -14.21 4.49
N GLU A 116 26.37 -13.84 3.53
CA GLU A 116 27.12 -14.79 2.70
C GLU A 116 28.00 -15.70 3.55
N GLU A 117 28.72 -15.15 4.54
CA GLU A 117 29.57 -15.91 5.47
C GLU A 117 28.75 -16.91 6.30
N VAL A 118 27.62 -16.48 6.87
CA VAL A 118 26.71 -17.37 7.62
C VAL A 118 26.17 -18.49 6.73
N VAL A 119 25.76 -18.17 5.50
CA VAL A 119 25.26 -19.19 4.57
C VAL A 119 26.35 -20.19 4.18
N GLU A 120 27.58 -19.73 3.95
CA GLU A 120 28.71 -20.62 3.67
C GLU A 120 29.02 -21.55 4.86
N GLU A 121 28.97 -21.03 6.09
CA GLU A 121 29.18 -21.83 7.31
C GLU A 121 28.10 -22.92 7.46
N GLU A 122 26.82 -22.55 7.34
CA GLU A 122 25.69 -23.48 7.42
C GLU A 122 25.76 -24.56 6.32
N ILE A 123 26.09 -24.17 5.08
CA ILE A 123 26.28 -25.14 3.98
C ILE A 123 27.41 -26.13 4.30
N ASN A 124 28.51 -25.65 4.89
CA ASN A 124 29.63 -26.51 5.25
C ASN A 124 29.28 -27.46 6.40
N GLN A 125 28.54 -26.99 7.40
CA GLN A 125 28.04 -27.86 8.47
C GLN A 125 27.14 -28.97 7.92
N VAL A 126 26.14 -28.61 7.09
CA VAL A 126 25.24 -29.58 6.47
C VAL A 126 26.00 -30.59 5.60
N LYS A 127 27.04 -30.16 4.88
CA LYS A 127 27.89 -31.07 4.10
C LYS A 127 28.60 -32.11 4.97
N GLU A 128 29.12 -31.72 6.12
CA GLU A 128 29.80 -32.65 7.04
C GLU A 128 28.80 -33.62 7.69
N GLU A 129 27.61 -33.15 8.07
CA GLU A 129 26.54 -34.02 8.56
C GLU A 129 26.09 -35.04 7.51
N VAL A 130 25.92 -34.62 6.25
CA VAL A 130 25.58 -35.52 5.14
C VAL A 130 26.66 -36.59 4.93
N LYS A 131 27.95 -36.23 4.95
CA LYS A 131 29.04 -37.20 4.84
C LYS A 131 29.02 -38.23 5.97
N ALA A 132 28.74 -37.81 7.20
CA ALA A 132 28.63 -38.72 8.33
C ALA A 132 27.50 -39.73 8.12
N VAL A 133 26.32 -39.25 7.73
CA VAL A 133 25.16 -40.11 7.41
C VAL A 133 25.44 -41.06 6.25
N GLU A 134 26.14 -40.62 5.20
CA GLU A 134 26.55 -41.48 4.09
C GLU A 134 27.48 -42.62 4.55
N GLY A 135 28.38 -42.34 5.50
CA GLY A 135 29.24 -43.34 6.14
C GLY A 135 28.44 -44.37 6.94
N GLU A 136 27.53 -43.93 7.79
CA GLU A 136 26.65 -44.81 8.57
C GLU A 136 25.76 -45.68 7.66
N LEU A 137 25.20 -45.10 6.59
CA LEU A 137 24.39 -45.82 5.62
C LEU A 137 25.19 -46.92 4.90
N SER A 138 26.47 -46.66 4.64
CA SER A 138 27.39 -47.65 4.04
C SER A 138 27.62 -48.82 4.98
N HIS A 139 27.89 -48.55 6.27
CA HIS A 139 28.01 -49.59 7.29
C HIS A 139 26.72 -50.40 7.45
N MET A 140 25.56 -49.74 7.55
CA MET A 140 24.27 -50.42 7.67
C MET A 140 23.95 -51.31 6.45
N LYS A 141 24.39 -50.91 5.25
CA LYS A 141 24.24 -51.72 4.04
C LYS A 141 25.09 -52.99 4.08
N GLU A 142 26.29 -52.92 4.65
CA GLU A 142 27.16 -54.07 4.89
C GLU A 142 26.55 -55.02 5.93
N ASP A 143 26.09 -54.50 7.07
CA ASP A 143 25.40 -55.27 8.10
C ASP A 143 24.16 -55.97 7.55
N LYS A 144 23.36 -55.28 6.73
CA LYS A 144 22.19 -55.87 6.05
C LYS A 144 22.59 -57.04 5.16
N LYS A 145 23.72 -56.95 4.45
CA LYS A 145 24.24 -58.04 3.62
C LYS A 145 24.67 -59.24 4.46
N GLU A 146 25.33 -59.01 5.58
CA GLU A 146 25.74 -60.08 6.50
C GLU A 146 24.53 -60.77 7.15
N ILE A 147 23.54 -59.98 7.62
CA ILE A 147 22.29 -60.50 8.17
C ILE A 147 21.55 -61.34 7.12
N ASN A 148 21.43 -60.85 5.88
CA ASN A 148 20.79 -61.59 4.80
C ASN A 148 21.47 -62.94 4.54
N LYS A 149 22.81 -62.98 4.57
CA LYS A 149 23.57 -64.24 4.43
C LYS A 149 23.28 -65.20 5.58
N LYS A 150 23.29 -64.72 6.82
CA LYS A 150 22.94 -65.52 8.02
C LYS A 150 21.51 -66.04 7.97
N ILE A 151 20.56 -65.24 7.46
CA ILE A 151 19.17 -65.67 7.25
C ILE A 151 19.12 -66.81 6.23
N GLU A 152 19.81 -66.69 5.09
CA GLU A 152 19.85 -67.74 4.07
C GLU A 152 20.46 -69.06 4.60
N GLU A 153 21.53 -68.96 5.40
CA GLU A 153 22.13 -70.11 6.11
C GLU A 153 21.15 -70.75 7.12
N LEU A 154 20.40 -69.95 7.88
CA LEU A 154 19.39 -70.45 8.80
C LEU A 154 18.21 -71.09 8.06
N GLU A 155 17.72 -70.48 6.99
CA GLU A 155 16.64 -71.03 6.16
C GLU A 155 17.01 -72.39 5.57
N THR A 156 18.25 -72.55 5.09
CA THR A 156 18.74 -73.85 4.58
C THR A 156 18.81 -74.89 5.70
N THR A 157 19.31 -74.53 6.88
CA THR A 157 19.37 -75.42 8.05
C THR A 157 17.98 -75.84 8.53
N VAL A 158 17.03 -74.90 8.62
CA VAL A 158 15.64 -75.17 8.99
C VAL A 158 14.98 -76.10 7.96
N ARG A 159 15.19 -75.89 6.66
CA ARG A 159 14.71 -76.81 5.62
C ARG A 159 15.27 -78.22 5.80
N GLN A 160 16.57 -78.36 6.05
CA GLN A 160 17.23 -79.66 6.27
C GLN A 160 16.69 -80.38 7.52
N LEU A 161 16.55 -79.68 8.64
CA LEU A 161 16.01 -80.26 9.87
C LEU A 161 14.52 -80.65 9.72
N SER A 162 13.78 -79.93 8.88
CA SER A 162 12.40 -80.27 8.51
C SER A 162 12.33 -81.54 7.67
N THR A 163 13.18 -81.70 6.65
CA THR A 163 13.24 -82.94 5.84
C THR A 163 13.69 -84.15 6.64
N MET A 164 14.50 -83.96 7.68
CA MET A 164 14.91 -85.02 8.61
C MET A 164 13.84 -85.37 9.67
N GLY A 165 12.69 -84.69 9.67
CA GLY A 165 11.59 -84.96 10.61
C GLY A 165 11.85 -84.53 12.06
N VAL A 166 12.92 -83.76 12.31
CA VAL A 166 13.31 -83.27 13.64
C VAL A 166 12.40 -82.12 14.08
N ILE A 167 11.92 -81.32 13.14
CA ILE A 167 11.02 -80.19 13.36
C ILE A 167 9.76 -80.42 12.50
N LYS A 168 8.58 -80.46 13.11
CA LYS A 168 7.31 -80.42 12.35
C LYS A 168 7.11 -78.99 11.87
N THR A 169 7.45 -78.69 10.62
CA THR A 169 6.97 -77.48 9.96
C THR A 169 5.52 -77.69 9.60
N GLU A 170 4.63 -77.48 10.59
CA GLU A 170 3.24 -77.20 10.31
C GLU A 170 3.18 -75.83 9.62
N GLY A 171 3.46 -75.83 8.32
CA GLY A 171 3.02 -74.79 7.39
C GLY A 171 1.50 -74.80 7.33
N THR A 172 0.86 -74.37 8.41
CA THR A 172 -0.45 -73.76 8.31
C THR A 172 -0.20 -72.27 8.22
N VAL A 173 -0.21 -71.76 6.99
CA VAL A 173 -0.87 -70.48 6.78
C VAL A 173 -2.22 -70.65 7.44
N THR A 174 -2.37 -70.15 8.67
CA THR A 174 -3.66 -70.00 9.31
C THR A 174 -4.41 -69.01 8.42
N THR A 175 -5.06 -69.55 7.39
CA THR A 175 -6.33 -68.98 6.95
C THR A 175 -7.10 -68.74 8.24
N PRO A 176 -7.55 -67.50 8.52
CA PRO A 176 -8.33 -67.27 9.72
C PRO A 176 -9.54 -68.20 9.62
N SER A 177 -9.51 -69.23 10.46
CA SER A 177 -10.63 -70.14 10.73
C SER A 177 -11.90 -69.32 10.71
N LYS A 178 -12.87 -69.65 9.85
CA LYS A 178 -14.11 -68.92 9.49
C LYS A 178 -14.72 -68.05 10.62
N VAL A 179 -14.05 -67.00 11.07
CA VAL A 179 -14.59 -66.09 12.07
C VAL A 179 -15.52 -65.18 11.28
N LYS A 180 -16.81 -65.40 11.48
CA LYS A 180 -17.84 -64.63 10.79
C LYS A 180 -17.77 -63.19 11.28
N VAL A 181 -17.21 -62.34 10.45
CA VAL A 181 -17.16 -60.89 10.68
C VAL A 181 -18.60 -60.37 10.74
N PRO A 182 -18.98 -59.56 11.75
CA PRO A 182 -20.31 -58.97 11.83
C PRO A 182 -20.54 -58.09 10.59
N THR A 183 -21.77 -58.08 10.07
CA THR A 183 -22.13 -57.22 8.92
C THR A 183 -22.65 -55.88 9.40
N TYR A 184 -22.45 -54.83 8.62
CA TYR A 184 -22.93 -53.48 8.93
C TYR A 184 -23.81 -52.93 7.81
N ASP A 185 -25.03 -52.51 8.14
CA ASP A 185 -26.02 -51.99 7.19
C ASP A 185 -26.29 -50.48 7.31
N GLY A 186 -25.61 -49.79 8.24
CA GLY A 186 -25.78 -48.34 8.47
C GLY A 186 -26.83 -47.95 9.51
N LYS A 187 -27.58 -48.91 10.09
CA LYS A 187 -28.67 -48.61 11.03
C LYS A 187 -28.23 -48.49 12.49
N ALA A 188 -27.20 -49.24 12.87
CA ALA A 188 -26.62 -49.18 14.20
C ALA A 188 -25.53 -48.09 14.26
N SER A 189 -25.24 -47.59 15.46
CA SER A 189 -24.09 -46.71 15.72
C SER A 189 -22.81 -47.32 15.16
N TRP A 190 -22.09 -46.56 14.34
CA TRP A 190 -20.82 -46.99 13.76
C TRP A 190 -19.79 -47.37 14.84
N ASN A 191 -19.70 -46.59 15.92
CA ASN A 191 -18.74 -46.85 17.00
C ASN A 191 -19.02 -48.19 17.71
N THR A 192 -20.30 -48.53 17.88
CA THR A 192 -20.71 -49.81 18.49
C THR A 192 -20.33 -50.99 17.60
N TYR A 193 -20.57 -50.88 16.29
CA TYR A 193 -20.17 -51.90 15.33
C TYR A 193 -18.64 -52.06 15.25
N LEU A 194 -17.90 -50.94 15.16
CA LEU A 194 -16.44 -50.95 15.03
C LEU A 194 -15.78 -51.68 16.21
N ARG A 195 -16.25 -51.46 17.44
CA ARG A 195 -15.76 -52.19 18.62
C ARG A 195 -15.96 -53.70 18.52
N GLN A 196 -17.09 -54.16 17.97
CA GLN A 196 -17.36 -55.58 17.76
C GLN A 196 -16.48 -56.16 16.64
N PHE A 197 -16.30 -55.40 15.56
CA PHE A 197 -15.44 -55.76 14.44
C PHE A 197 -13.98 -55.89 14.88
N GLU A 198 -13.45 -54.91 15.61
CA GLU A 198 -12.06 -54.89 16.11
C GLU A 198 -11.77 -56.02 17.10
N ALA A 199 -12.76 -56.43 17.90
CA ALA A 199 -12.64 -57.60 18.76
C ALA A 199 -12.40 -58.90 17.97
N VAL A 200 -12.98 -59.01 16.78
CA VAL A 200 -12.83 -60.18 15.88
C VAL A 200 -11.49 -60.16 15.12
N VAL A 201 -11.06 -58.98 14.67
CA VAL A 201 -9.89 -58.85 13.76
C VAL A 201 -8.59 -58.41 14.46
N ARG A 202 -8.53 -58.48 15.80
CA ARG A 202 -7.45 -57.93 16.63
C ARG A 202 -6.03 -58.32 16.17
N ASN A 203 -5.84 -59.57 15.75
CA ASN A 203 -4.54 -60.13 15.38
C ASN A 203 -4.36 -60.26 13.84
N TRP A 204 -5.19 -59.61 13.04
CA TRP A 204 -5.14 -59.69 11.58
C TRP A 204 -4.20 -58.61 11.02
N ARG A 205 -3.65 -58.83 9.82
CA ARG A 205 -2.87 -57.80 9.12
C ARG A 205 -3.81 -56.69 8.64
N GLU A 206 -3.29 -55.47 8.51
CA GLU A 206 -4.10 -54.30 8.10
C GLU A 206 -4.79 -54.50 6.74
N GLU A 207 -4.13 -55.19 5.79
CA GLU A 207 -4.70 -55.54 4.48
C GLU A 207 -5.93 -56.49 4.61
N ASP A 208 -5.82 -57.48 5.50
CA ASP A 208 -6.89 -58.46 5.76
C ASP A 208 -8.07 -57.78 6.49
N LYS A 209 -7.80 -56.82 7.37
CA LYS A 209 -8.83 -56.00 8.06
C LYS A 209 -9.60 -55.14 7.08
N ALA A 210 -8.91 -54.43 6.18
CA ALA A 210 -9.54 -53.57 5.18
C ALA A 210 -10.46 -54.38 4.25
N THR A 211 -9.96 -55.51 3.73
CA THR A 211 -10.73 -56.43 2.88
C THR A 211 -11.97 -56.96 3.60
N SER A 212 -11.82 -57.33 4.87
CA SER A 212 -12.93 -57.84 5.68
C SER A 212 -13.96 -56.77 6.01
N LEU A 213 -13.53 -55.53 6.24
CA LEU A 213 -14.43 -54.41 6.49
C LEU A 213 -15.26 -54.09 5.25
N ILE A 214 -14.65 -54.04 4.07
CA ILE A 214 -15.35 -53.89 2.79
C ILE A 214 -16.37 -55.02 2.61
N ALA A 215 -15.96 -56.26 2.89
CA ALA A 215 -16.84 -57.43 2.78
C ALA A 215 -17.99 -57.44 3.80
N ALA A 216 -17.87 -56.72 4.92
CA ALA A 216 -18.87 -56.63 5.97
C ALA A 216 -19.93 -55.54 5.73
N LEU A 217 -19.60 -54.50 4.95
CA LEU A 217 -20.55 -53.43 4.57
C LEU A 217 -21.69 -53.98 3.69
N ARG A 218 -22.92 -53.60 4.01
CA ARG A 218 -24.15 -54.01 3.31
C ARG A 218 -25.11 -52.83 3.21
N GLY A 219 -26.08 -52.92 2.31
CA GLY A 219 -27.14 -51.93 2.18
C GLY A 219 -26.59 -50.52 1.99
N GLU A 220 -27.14 -49.55 2.74
CA GLU A 220 -26.75 -48.14 2.66
C GLU A 220 -25.28 -47.92 3.05
N ALA A 221 -24.72 -48.77 3.91
CA ALA A 221 -23.32 -48.67 4.34
C ALA A 221 -22.30 -48.85 3.20
N LEU A 222 -22.68 -49.49 2.10
CA LEU A 222 -21.82 -49.62 0.91
C LEU A 222 -21.52 -48.29 0.22
N GLU A 223 -22.35 -47.27 0.40
CA GLU A 223 -22.14 -45.94 -0.18
C GLU A 223 -20.85 -45.28 0.31
N VAL A 224 -20.32 -45.69 1.47
CA VAL A 224 -19.00 -45.24 1.95
C VAL A 224 -17.90 -45.56 0.93
N LEU A 225 -18.00 -46.69 0.22
CA LEU A 225 -17.04 -47.05 -0.80
C LEU A 225 -17.06 -46.09 -2.00
N ARG A 226 -18.21 -45.47 -2.31
CA ARG A 226 -18.29 -44.44 -3.36
C ARG A 226 -17.62 -43.14 -2.96
N THR A 227 -17.58 -42.84 -1.66
CA THR A 227 -16.95 -41.61 -1.15
C THR A 227 -15.43 -41.71 -1.13
N ILE A 228 -14.88 -42.93 -1.20
CA ILE A 228 -13.44 -43.16 -1.20
C ILE A 228 -12.96 -43.27 -2.64
N THR A 229 -12.11 -42.34 -3.07
CA THR A 229 -11.55 -42.26 -4.42
C THR A 229 -10.29 -43.12 -4.61
N GLU A 230 -9.80 -43.76 -3.55
CA GLU A 230 -8.61 -44.61 -3.57
C GLU A 230 -8.92 -45.98 -4.18
N ALA A 231 -8.09 -46.45 -5.12
CA ALA A 231 -8.25 -47.75 -5.76
C ALA A 231 -8.06 -48.94 -4.80
N SER A 232 -7.35 -48.74 -3.68
CA SER A 232 -7.12 -49.73 -2.62
C SER A 232 -7.19 -49.05 -1.25
N PRO A 233 -8.40 -48.85 -0.70
CA PRO A 233 -8.57 -48.10 0.54
C PRO A 233 -8.03 -48.91 1.72
N ASN A 234 -7.15 -48.29 2.51
CA ASN A 234 -6.62 -48.90 3.73
C ASN A 234 -7.68 -48.86 4.87
N TYR A 235 -7.46 -49.66 5.91
CA TYR A 235 -8.40 -49.79 7.04
C TYR A 235 -8.72 -48.44 7.72
N ALA A 236 -7.73 -47.57 7.85
CA ALA A 236 -7.89 -46.24 8.46
C ALA A 236 -8.79 -45.32 7.61
N THR A 237 -8.62 -45.31 6.29
CA THR A 237 -9.44 -44.53 5.36
C THR A 237 -10.90 -45.00 5.40
N LEU A 238 -11.14 -46.32 5.37
CA LEU A 238 -12.48 -46.91 5.45
C LEU A 238 -13.19 -46.57 6.76
N THR A 239 -12.47 -46.66 7.87
CA THR A 239 -13.01 -46.38 9.20
C THR A 239 -13.37 -44.91 9.35
N SER A 240 -12.50 -44.01 8.87
CA SER A 240 -12.73 -42.56 8.93
C SER A 240 -13.90 -42.11 8.06
N ALA A 241 -14.04 -42.67 6.86
CA ALA A 241 -15.16 -42.37 5.96
C ALA A 241 -16.50 -42.87 6.54
N SER A 242 -16.49 -44.05 7.16
CA SER A 242 -17.66 -44.61 7.83
C SER A 242 -18.06 -43.81 9.08
N GLU A 243 -17.09 -43.37 9.89
CA GLU A 243 -17.35 -42.51 11.06
C GLU A 243 -17.97 -41.16 10.66
N ARG A 244 -17.50 -40.54 9.56
CA ARG A 244 -18.09 -39.28 9.08
C ARG A 244 -19.56 -39.40 8.68
N ARG A 245 -19.94 -40.56 8.12
CA ARG A 245 -21.28 -40.78 7.55
C ARG A 245 -22.24 -41.44 8.54
N TYR A 246 -21.73 -42.26 9.46
CA TYR A 246 -22.53 -43.07 10.37
C TYR A 246 -22.14 -42.95 11.84
N GLY A 247 -21.22 -42.05 12.15
CA GLY A 247 -20.89 -41.69 13.53
C GLY A 247 -22.09 -41.13 14.27
N ASP A 248 -22.06 -41.22 15.60
CA ASP A 248 -23.18 -40.89 16.46
C ASP A 248 -23.65 -39.43 16.28
N ALA A 249 -22.73 -38.52 15.94
CA ALA A 249 -23.03 -37.11 15.66
C ALA A 249 -23.95 -36.95 14.42
N HIS A 250 -23.73 -37.74 13.37
CA HIS A 250 -24.57 -37.71 12.18
C HIS A 250 -25.94 -38.35 12.45
N LEU A 251 -25.96 -39.48 13.17
CA LEU A 251 -27.19 -40.18 13.51
C LEU A 251 -28.11 -39.31 14.39
N GLN A 252 -27.55 -38.52 15.32
CA GLN A 252 -28.31 -37.54 16.11
C GLN A 252 -28.96 -36.46 15.25
N HIS A 253 -28.26 -35.93 14.24
CA HIS A 253 -28.83 -34.95 13.31
C HIS A 253 -29.99 -35.52 12.50
N VAL A 254 -29.87 -36.77 12.03
CA VAL A 254 -30.94 -37.45 11.29
C VAL A 254 -32.16 -37.69 12.18
N TYR A 255 -31.97 -38.18 13.41
CA TYR A 255 -33.09 -38.35 14.35
C TYR A 255 -33.77 -37.03 14.72
N GLN A 256 -33.00 -35.94 14.91
CA GLN A 256 -33.58 -34.62 15.17
C GLN A 256 -34.36 -34.09 13.96
N ALA A 257 -33.88 -34.32 12.74
CA ALA A 257 -34.60 -33.93 11.52
C ALA A 257 -35.92 -34.70 11.37
N GLN A 258 -35.90 -36.03 11.60
CA GLN A 258 -37.11 -36.87 11.55
C GLN A 258 -38.15 -36.49 12.61
N LEU A 259 -37.73 -36.16 13.83
CA LEU A 259 -38.64 -35.69 14.89
C LEU A 259 -39.25 -34.31 14.56
N ARG A 260 -38.55 -33.45 13.81
CA ARG A 260 -39.09 -32.18 13.33
C ARG A 260 -40.13 -32.38 12.22
N GLU A 261 -39.88 -33.30 11.30
CA GLU A 261 -40.85 -33.63 10.24
C GLU A 261 -42.13 -34.26 10.81
N GLN A 262 -42.04 -35.12 11.83
CA GLN A 262 -43.22 -35.70 12.47
C GLN A 262 -44.07 -34.66 13.24
N LYS A 263 -43.46 -33.58 13.76
CA LYS A 263 -44.20 -32.48 14.40
C LYS A 263 -44.94 -31.56 13.42
N THR A 264 -44.58 -31.58 12.13
CA THR A 264 -45.18 -30.69 11.11
C THR A 264 -46.35 -31.35 10.37
N THR A 265 -46.66 -32.61 10.68
CA THR A 265 -47.70 -33.43 10.01
C THR A 265 -48.93 -33.68 10.91
N ILE A 266 -49.13 -32.89 11.96
CA ILE A 266 -50.36 -32.92 12.80
C ILE A 266 -51.10 -31.59 12.67
#